data_AF-A0A139QT77-F1
#
_entry.id   AF-A0A139QT77-F1
#
_cell.length_a   1.000
_cell.length_b   1.000
_cell.length_c   1.000
_cell.angle_alpha   90.00
_cell.angle_beta   90.00
_cell.angle_gamma   90.00
#
_symmetry.space_group_name_H-M   'P 1'
#
loop_
_entity.id
_entity.type
_entity.pdbx_description
1 polymer ?
#
loop_
_entity_poly.entity_id
_entity_poly.type
_entity_poly.pdbx_seq_one_letter_code
_entity_poly.pdbx_strand_id
1 'polypeptide(L)'
;MYQSLAEIAEQALLNMETQQSAPASTTAELDPSILKAFAKRLVKVLDEIATEDEVAEHAQYVQARASLMATIEQVADVTDATINHLCAALSSTRDAIRPLQIAATADNMMAQQALAQHWLDVYAPASVDPSLSEPYQALRVTVTTNRFGLLQALGVFDHELVAFHRESREFLDELVGGLYLKVAQYQLLQFADLVNFFSAAHLYVAIASAPEEYMVIGQLIQQLEPVLSDKIMSLSDLPTVAAYVQDLYTNAAMVWQSNATLTPESDRLMAESQATLAQAATRDDYRSVVALLRQVRFEQPTLAN
;
A
#
# COMPACT_ATOMS: atom_id res chain seq x y z
N MET A 1 7.39 11.95 1.98
CA MET A 1 7.18 10.85 1.01
C MET A 1 5.72 10.70 0.55
N TYR A 2 4.77 10.43 1.45
CA TYR A 2 3.37 10.12 1.11
C TYR A 2 2.47 11.30 0.74
N GLN A 3 2.91 12.54 1.02
CA GLN A 3 2.18 13.74 0.59
C GLN A 3 1.95 13.76 -0.92
N SER A 4 2.91 13.28 -1.72
CA SER A 4 2.73 13.19 -3.17
C SER A 4 1.72 12.11 -3.58
N LEU A 5 1.66 10.95 -2.90
CA LEU A 5 0.60 9.96 -3.17
C LEU A 5 -0.78 10.48 -2.76
N ALA A 6 -0.86 11.17 -1.62
CA ALA A 6 -2.08 11.82 -1.14
C ALA A 6 -2.55 12.93 -2.09
N GLU A 7 -1.64 13.76 -2.61
CA GLU A 7 -1.93 14.78 -3.62
C GLU A 7 -2.43 14.16 -4.93
N ILE A 8 -1.82 13.05 -5.39
CA ILE A 8 -2.29 12.32 -6.59
C ILE A 8 -3.67 11.73 -6.32
N ALA A 9 -3.88 11.14 -5.15
CA ALA A 9 -5.18 10.61 -4.73
C ALA A 9 -6.22 11.75 -4.73
N GLU A 10 -5.95 12.85 -4.04
CA GLU A 10 -6.82 14.02 -3.97
C GLU A 10 -7.12 14.62 -5.36
N GLN A 11 -6.10 14.73 -6.23
CA GLN A 11 -6.29 15.21 -7.59
C GLN A 11 -7.13 14.24 -8.41
N ALA A 12 -6.90 12.93 -8.30
CA ALA A 12 -7.71 11.91 -8.95
C ALA A 12 -9.16 11.96 -8.45
N LEU A 13 -9.35 12.10 -7.14
CA LEU A 13 -10.65 12.26 -6.49
C LEU A 13 -11.38 13.51 -6.99
N LEU A 14 -10.71 14.67 -7.02
CA LEU A 14 -11.28 15.95 -7.43
C LEU A 14 -11.62 15.99 -8.94
N ASN A 15 -10.75 15.43 -9.77
CA ASN A 15 -11.00 15.33 -11.21
C ASN A 15 -12.15 14.35 -11.51
N MET A 16 -12.25 13.25 -10.76
CA MET A 16 -13.41 12.38 -10.85
C MET A 16 -14.67 13.13 -10.44
N GLU A 17 -14.71 13.80 -9.28
CA GLU A 17 -15.88 14.54 -8.77
C GLU A 17 -16.42 15.56 -9.78
N THR A 18 -15.53 16.32 -10.41
CA THR A 18 -15.87 17.39 -11.37
C THR A 18 -16.28 16.88 -12.76
N GLN A 19 -15.83 15.69 -13.16
CA GLN A 19 -16.25 15.06 -14.42
C GLN A 19 -17.61 14.34 -14.26
N GLN A 20 -18.67 14.96 -14.78
CA GLN A 20 -20.04 14.43 -14.78
C GLN A 20 -20.32 13.47 -15.95
N SER A 21 -19.50 13.50 -17.00
CA SER A 21 -19.53 12.57 -18.13
C SER A 21 -18.19 12.61 -18.84
N ALA A 22 -17.66 11.44 -19.23
CA ALA A 22 -16.49 11.37 -20.08
C ALA A 22 -16.89 11.63 -21.55
N PRO A 23 -16.09 12.36 -22.34
CA PRO A 23 -16.27 12.35 -23.79
C PRO A 23 -16.14 10.91 -24.29
N ALA A 24 -17.09 10.48 -25.13
CA ALA A 24 -17.06 9.17 -25.74
C ALA A 24 -15.77 9.01 -26.56
N SER A 25 -15.03 7.95 -26.29
CA SER A 25 -13.82 7.56 -27.03
C SER A 25 -12.60 8.45 -26.84
N THR A 26 -11.86 8.18 -25.77
CA THR A 26 -10.41 7.89 -25.85
C THR A 26 -10.08 7.06 -24.61
N THR A 27 -9.66 5.81 -24.78
CA THR A 27 -8.76 5.19 -23.81
C THR A 27 -7.63 6.18 -23.62
N ALA A 28 -7.54 6.81 -22.45
CA ALA A 28 -6.41 7.66 -22.15
C ALA A 28 -5.17 6.76 -22.22
N GLU A 29 -4.43 6.83 -23.33
CA GLU A 29 -3.11 6.23 -23.39
C GLU A 29 -2.30 6.90 -22.27
N LEU A 30 -1.97 6.10 -21.25
CA LEU A 30 -1.13 6.54 -20.15
C LEU A 30 0.20 7.01 -20.73
N ASP A 31 0.52 8.28 -20.53
CA ASP A 31 1.76 8.87 -21.01
C ASP A 31 2.94 8.28 -20.20
N PRO A 32 3.88 7.55 -20.84
CA PRO A 32 5.07 7.02 -20.17
C PRO A 32 5.90 8.11 -19.47
N SER A 33 5.81 9.36 -19.92
CA SER A 33 6.49 10.50 -19.31
C SER A 33 6.03 10.75 -17.86
N ILE A 34 4.75 10.49 -17.55
CA ILE A 34 4.18 10.61 -16.21
C ILE A 34 4.78 9.55 -15.30
N LEU A 35 4.82 8.30 -15.75
CA LEU A 35 5.41 7.18 -15.01
C LEU A 35 6.91 7.42 -14.73
N LYS A 36 7.65 7.93 -15.72
CA LYS A 36 9.05 8.33 -15.55
C LYS A 36 9.21 9.45 -14.52
N ALA A 37 8.37 10.48 -14.59
CA ALA A 37 8.44 11.60 -13.66
C ALA A 37 8.18 11.14 -12.22
N PHE A 38 7.21 10.23 -12.01
CA PHE A 38 6.95 9.63 -10.71
C PHE A 38 8.13 8.79 -10.22
N ALA A 39 8.62 7.86 -11.02
CA ALA A 39 9.77 7.04 -10.63
C ALA A 39 11.01 7.90 -10.29
N LYS A 40 11.26 8.99 -11.03
CA LYS A 40 12.33 9.95 -10.72
C LYS A 40 12.12 10.69 -9.39
N ARG A 41 10.87 10.98 -8.99
CA ARG A 41 10.59 11.52 -7.65
C ARG A 41 10.91 10.49 -6.57
N LEU A 42 10.59 9.23 -6.79
CA LEU A 42 10.92 8.16 -5.84
C LEU A 42 12.43 7.91 -5.74
N VAL A 43 13.19 8.10 -6.83
CA VAL A 43 14.66 8.10 -6.76
C VAL A 43 15.17 9.18 -5.81
N LYS A 44 14.61 10.40 -5.84
CA LYS A 44 15.00 11.45 -4.89
C LYS A 44 14.70 11.07 -3.44
N VAL A 45 13.57 10.40 -3.21
CA VAL A 45 13.24 9.86 -1.88
C VAL A 45 14.27 8.82 -1.45
N LEU A 46 14.66 7.90 -2.34
CA LEU A 46 15.72 6.94 -2.05
C LEU A 46 17.06 7.64 -1.79
N ASP A 47 17.36 8.74 -2.47
CA ASP A 47 18.56 9.55 -2.27
C ASP A 47 18.55 10.24 -0.89
N GLU A 48 17.39 10.76 -0.48
CA GLU A 48 17.16 11.35 0.85
C GLU A 48 17.41 10.30 1.94
N ILE A 49 16.79 9.12 1.82
CA ILE A 49 16.97 8.05 2.81
C ILE A 49 18.42 7.58 2.84
N ALA A 50 19.05 7.35 1.68
CA ALA A 50 20.46 6.96 1.65
C ALA A 50 21.39 8.03 2.24
N THR A 51 21.00 9.30 2.20
CA THR A 51 21.74 10.41 2.84
C THR A 51 21.55 10.39 4.34
N GLU A 52 20.31 10.25 4.83
CA GLU A 52 20.00 10.10 6.26
C GLU A 52 20.71 8.89 6.88
N ASP A 53 20.83 7.83 6.10
CA ASP A 53 21.47 6.57 6.46
C ASP A 53 22.99 6.56 6.26
N GLU A 54 23.58 7.67 5.80
CA GLU A 54 25.01 7.85 5.53
C GLU A 54 25.61 6.87 4.50
N VAL A 55 24.79 6.35 3.57
CA VAL A 55 25.21 5.39 2.53
C VAL A 55 25.12 5.95 1.10
N ALA A 56 24.72 7.21 0.91
CA ALA A 56 24.53 7.83 -0.40
C ALA A 56 25.77 7.79 -1.31
N GLU A 57 26.97 7.84 -0.73
CA GLU A 57 28.24 7.77 -1.48
C GLU A 57 28.78 6.35 -1.62
N HIS A 58 28.14 5.36 -0.99
CA HIS A 58 28.61 3.98 -1.02
C HIS A 58 28.51 3.40 -2.44
N ALA A 59 29.59 2.79 -2.94
CA ALA A 59 29.70 2.34 -4.33
C ALA A 59 28.55 1.41 -4.78
N GLN A 60 28.08 0.54 -3.89
CA GLN A 60 26.96 -0.36 -4.17
C GLN A 60 25.64 0.40 -4.35
N TYR A 61 25.38 1.42 -3.52
CA TYR A 61 24.19 2.26 -3.66
C TYR A 61 24.25 3.10 -4.94
N VAL A 62 25.40 3.73 -5.23
CA VAL A 62 25.62 4.50 -6.46
C VAL A 62 25.37 3.64 -7.71
N GLN A 63 25.81 2.38 -7.71
CA GLN A 63 25.57 1.45 -8.80
C GLN A 63 24.09 1.04 -8.92
N ALA A 64 23.43 0.72 -7.81
CA ALA A 64 22.01 0.39 -7.79
C ALA A 64 21.15 1.56 -8.32
N ARG A 65 21.43 2.78 -7.83
CA ARG A 65 20.80 4.02 -8.29
C ARG A 65 21.01 4.27 -9.78
N ALA A 66 22.22 4.10 -10.30
CA ALA A 66 22.49 4.25 -11.73
C ALA A 66 21.71 3.24 -12.59
N SER A 67 21.60 2.01 -12.10
CA SER A 67 20.84 0.94 -12.76
C SER A 67 19.34 1.26 -12.77
N LEU A 68 18.79 1.70 -11.64
CA LEU A 68 17.40 2.18 -11.54
C LEU A 68 17.13 3.34 -12.49
N MET A 69 18.01 4.34 -12.56
CA MET A 69 17.86 5.47 -13.48
C MET A 69 17.85 5.00 -14.95
N ALA A 70 18.70 4.05 -15.32
CA ALA A 70 18.68 3.47 -16.66
C ALA A 70 17.36 2.74 -16.95
N THR A 71 16.84 1.96 -16.00
CA THR A 71 15.52 1.30 -16.11
C THR A 71 14.41 2.33 -16.33
N ILE A 72 14.41 3.43 -15.58
CA ILE A 72 13.43 4.50 -15.72
C ILE A 72 13.50 5.14 -17.13
N GLU A 73 14.70 5.41 -17.64
CA GLU A 73 14.84 6.01 -18.98
C GLU A 73 14.34 5.08 -20.10
N GLN A 74 14.39 3.76 -19.91
CA GLN A 74 13.94 2.75 -20.87
C GLN A 74 12.43 2.55 -20.95
N VAL A 75 11.65 3.12 -20.01
CA VAL A 75 10.18 3.03 -20.03
C VAL A 75 9.63 3.62 -21.33
N ALA A 76 8.95 2.80 -22.12
CA ALA A 76 8.41 3.20 -23.43
C ALA A 76 6.88 3.14 -23.49
N ASP A 77 6.26 2.40 -22.58
CA ASP A 77 4.82 2.21 -22.45
C ASP A 77 4.44 2.09 -20.96
N VAL A 78 3.14 2.04 -20.68
CA VAL A 78 2.61 1.80 -19.33
C VAL A 78 1.79 0.51 -19.39
N THR A 79 2.48 -0.59 -19.13
CA THR A 79 1.90 -1.95 -19.05
C THR A 79 2.22 -2.55 -17.69
N ASP A 80 1.48 -3.60 -17.29
CA ASP A 80 1.75 -4.33 -16.05
C ASP A 80 3.19 -4.83 -16.00
N ALA A 81 3.74 -5.30 -17.12
CA ALA A 81 5.13 -5.75 -17.21
C ALA A 81 6.12 -4.60 -16.94
N THR A 82 5.87 -3.42 -17.51
CA THR A 82 6.71 -2.23 -17.31
C THR A 82 6.62 -1.70 -15.87
N ILE A 83 5.41 -1.67 -15.29
CA ILE A 83 5.19 -1.29 -13.88
C ILE A 83 5.89 -2.28 -12.95
N ASN A 84 5.69 -3.58 -13.14
CA ASN A 84 6.33 -4.61 -12.31
C ASN A 84 7.85 -4.57 -12.40
N HIS A 85 8.40 -4.32 -13.59
CA HIS A 85 9.85 -4.18 -13.77
C HIS A 85 10.40 -2.95 -13.01
N LEU A 86 9.69 -1.81 -13.05
CA LEU A 86 10.05 -0.62 -12.28
C LEU A 86 9.94 -0.86 -10.77
N CYS A 87 8.85 -1.49 -10.30
CA CYS A 87 8.67 -1.86 -8.90
C CYS A 87 9.83 -2.75 -8.42
N ALA A 88 10.20 -3.77 -9.19
CA ALA A 88 11.33 -4.63 -8.84
C ALA A 88 12.65 -3.85 -8.74
N ALA A 89 12.92 -2.92 -9.66
CA ALA A 89 14.13 -2.09 -9.63
C ALA A 89 14.13 -1.11 -8.43
N LEU A 90 12.99 -0.51 -8.11
CA LEU A 90 12.80 0.37 -6.95
C LEU A 90 12.99 -0.38 -5.63
N SER A 91 12.28 -1.50 -5.45
CA SER A 91 12.41 -2.37 -4.27
C SER A 91 13.83 -2.84 -4.07
N SER A 92 14.50 -3.30 -5.15
CA SER A 92 15.90 -3.76 -5.07
C SER A 92 16.84 -2.62 -4.66
N THR A 93 16.61 -1.40 -5.14
CA THR A 93 17.42 -0.23 -4.76
C THR A 93 17.17 0.17 -3.31
N ARG A 94 15.91 0.12 -2.85
CA ARG A 94 15.55 0.37 -1.45
C ARG A 94 16.17 -0.66 -0.51
N ASP A 95 16.03 -1.94 -0.83
CA ASP A 95 16.48 -3.06 -0.01
C ASP A 95 18.02 -3.12 0.08
N ALA A 96 18.73 -2.53 -0.88
CA ALA A 96 20.19 -2.41 -0.85
C ALA A 96 20.72 -1.43 0.23
N ILE A 97 19.89 -0.54 0.78
CA ILE A 97 20.33 0.46 1.77
C ILE A 97 20.64 -0.19 3.13
N ARG A 98 19.77 -1.06 3.64
CA ARG A 98 19.90 -1.63 5.00
C ARG A 98 21.18 -2.41 5.25
N PRO A 99 21.62 -3.34 4.36
CA PRO A 99 22.89 -4.03 4.56
C PRO A 99 24.09 -3.08 4.61
N LEU A 100 24.02 -1.96 3.88
CA LEU A 100 25.07 -0.94 3.88
C LEU A 100 25.12 -0.17 5.20
N GLN A 101 23.96 0.14 5.79
CA GLN A 101 23.90 0.72 7.14
C GLN A 101 24.57 -0.19 8.17
N ILE A 102 24.24 -1.49 8.15
CA ILE A 102 24.86 -2.46 9.06
C ILE A 102 26.38 -2.45 8.88
N ALA A 103 26.85 -2.55 7.62
CA ALA A 103 28.28 -2.56 7.30
C ALA A 103 29.01 -1.29 7.77
N ALA A 104 28.37 -0.11 7.64
CA ALA A 104 28.93 1.16 8.09
C ALA A 104 29.16 1.20 9.62
N THR A 105 28.39 0.42 10.40
CA THR A 105 28.53 0.34 11.86
C THR A 105 29.50 -0.75 12.35
N ALA A 106 30.06 -1.58 11.46
CA ALA A 106 30.76 -2.82 11.83
C ALA A 106 31.87 -2.65 12.88
N ASP A 107 32.62 -1.54 12.80
CA ASP A 107 33.74 -1.26 13.71
C ASP A 107 33.39 -0.30 14.86
N ASN A 108 32.13 0.13 14.97
CA ASN A 108 31.70 1.14 15.96
C ASN A 108 30.48 0.65 16.77
N MET A 109 30.76 0.16 17.99
CA MET A 109 29.72 -0.32 18.92
C MET A 109 28.66 0.74 19.27
N MET A 110 29.03 2.02 19.36
CA MET A 110 28.04 3.08 19.63
C MET A 110 27.13 3.30 18.42
N ALA A 111 27.67 3.21 17.21
CA ALA A 111 26.88 3.29 15.98
C ALA A 111 25.97 2.06 15.82
N GLN A 112 26.44 0.86 16.16
CA GLN A 112 25.60 -0.36 16.19
C GLN A 112 24.43 -0.20 17.18
N GLN A 113 24.68 0.36 18.36
CA GLN A 113 23.65 0.58 19.36
C GLN A 113 22.63 1.65 18.90
N ALA A 114 23.09 2.73 18.27
CA ALA A 114 22.21 3.75 17.72
C ALA A 114 21.33 3.20 16.60
N LEU A 115 21.90 2.45 15.66
CA LEU A 115 21.18 1.80 14.56
C LEU A 115 20.15 0.79 15.08
N ALA A 116 20.53 -0.05 16.04
CA ALA A 116 19.61 -1.03 16.62
C ALA A 116 18.45 -0.36 17.37
N GLN A 117 18.71 0.72 18.11
CA GLN A 117 17.65 1.49 18.76
C GLN A 117 16.72 2.14 17.73
N HIS A 118 17.29 2.75 16.69
CA HIS A 118 16.52 3.34 15.60
C HIS A 118 15.59 2.31 14.94
N TRP A 119 16.09 1.10 14.64
CA TRP A 119 15.27 0.03 14.07
C TRP A 119 14.18 -0.45 15.04
N LEU A 120 14.47 -0.55 16.33
CA LEU A 120 13.43 -0.86 17.32
C LEU A 120 12.33 0.22 17.33
N ASP A 121 12.68 1.49 17.25
CA ASP A 121 11.71 2.58 17.23
C ASP A 121 10.86 2.56 15.95
N VAL A 122 11.49 2.37 14.79
CA VAL A 122 10.82 2.30 13.47
C VAL A 122 9.89 1.10 13.37
N TYR A 123 10.32 -0.07 13.85
CA TYR A 123 9.54 -1.32 13.75
C TYR A 123 8.65 -1.60 14.97
N ALA A 124 8.62 -0.72 15.96
CA ALA A 124 7.74 -0.84 17.13
C ALA A 124 6.26 -1.08 16.78
N PRO A 125 5.66 -0.44 15.75
CA PRO A 125 4.26 -0.71 15.36
C PRO A 125 4.01 -2.15 14.91
N ALA A 126 5.03 -2.84 14.39
CA ALA A 126 4.95 -4.24 13.96
C ALA A 126 5.57 -5.22 14.98
N SER A 127 5.84 -4.77 16.21
CA SER A 127 6.50 -5.61 17.24
C SER A 127 5.70 -6.84 17.68
N VAL A 128 4.40 -6.90 17.36
CA VAL A 128 3.51 -8.03 17.61
C VAL A 128 3.14 -8.80 16.35
N ASP A 129 3.67 -8.39 15.20
CA ASP A 129 3.45 -9.10 13.94
C ASP A 129 4.04 -10.52 14.03
N PRO A 130 3.32 -11.58 13.62
CA PRO A 130 3.83 -12.94 13.69
C PRO A 130 5.18 -13.15 13.00
N SER A 131 5.44 -12.43 11.90
CA SER A 131 6.70 -12.51 11.14
C SER A 131 7.86 -11.74 11.79
N LEU A 132 7.58 -10.75 12.66
CA LEU A 132 8.61 -9.88 13.26
C LEU A 132 8.72 -9.94 14.78
N SER A 133 7.76 -10.51 15.49
CA SER A 133 7.69 -10.43 16.95
C SER A 133 8.91 -11.06 17.64
N GLU A 134 9.30 -12.27 17.27
CA GLU A 134 10.49 -12.94 17.79
C GLU A 134 11.80 -12.17 17.47
N PRO A 135 12.12 -11.83 16.21
CA PRO A 135 13.35 -11.11 15.90
C PRO A 135 13.39 -9.71 16.52
N TYR A 136 12.24 -9.03 16.64
CA TYR A 136 12.15 -7.73 17.32
C TYR A 136 12.50 -7.86 18.81
N GLN A 137 11.95 -8.84 19.51
CA GLN A 137 12.29 -9.07 20.92
C GLN A 137 13.76 -9.49 21.10
N ALA A 138 14.30 -10.31 20.19
CA ALA A 138 15.70 -10.71 20.21
C ALA A 138 16.65 -9.50 20.06
N LEU A 139 16.36 -8.60 19.13
CA LEU A 139 17.11 -7.34 18.97
C LEU A 139 16.99 -6.47 20.23
N ARG A 140 15.78 -6.32 20.78
CA ARG A 140 15.51 -5.54 22.00
C ARG A 140 16.29 -6.05 23.21
N VAL A 141 16.32 -7.37 23.41
CA VAL A 141 17.10 -8.00 24.48
C VAL A 141 18.59 -7.74 24.28
N THR A 142 19.10 -7.87 23.05
CA THR A 142 20.51 -7.63 22.74
C THR A 142 20.92 -6.18 23.05
N VAL A 143 20.11 -5.19 22.64
CA VAL A 143 20.34 -3.76 22.95
C VAL A 143 20.36 -3.48 24.45
N THR A 144 19.46 -4.11 25.21
CA THR A 144 19.28 -3.84 26.65
C THR A 144 20.23 -4.62 27.56
N THR A 145 20.64 -5.83 27.18
CA THR A 145 21.33 -6.77 28.09
C THR A 145 22.70 -7.23 27.62
N ASN A 146 22.96 -7.34 26.31
CA ASN A 146 24.21 -7.91 25.79
C ASN A 146 24.69 -7.22 24.51
N ARG A 147 25.61 -6.26 24.68
CA ARG A 147 26.11 -5.46 23.55
C ARG A 147 27.09 -6.21 22.63
N PHE A 148 27.67 -7.33 23.07
CA PHE A 148 28.72 -8.03 22.31
C PHE A 148 28.21 -8.85 21.11
N GLY A 149 26.91 -8.80 20.79
CA GLY A 149 26.30 -9.47 19.64
C GLY A 149 25.46 -8.57 18.74
N LEU A 150 25.53 -7.23 18.90
CA LEU A 150 24.65 -6.30 18.20
C LEU A 150 24.75 -6.39 16.67
N LEU A 151 25.96 -6.47 16.12
CA LEU A 151 26.15 -6.61 14.67
C LEU A 151 25.48 -7.88 14.12
N GLN A 152 25.58 -9.00 14.84
CA GLN A 152 24.92 -10.24 14.46
C GLN A 152 23.40 -10.13 14.58
N ALA A 153 22.90 -9.53 15.67
CA ALA A 153 21.47 -9.33 15.88
C ALA A 153 20.84 -8.42 14.82
N LEU A 154 21.55 -7.36 14.40
CA LEU A 154 21.15 -6.49 13.29
C LEU A 154 21.07 -7.28 11.97
N GLY A 155 22.07 -8.11 11.66
CA GLY A 155 22.05 -8.95 10.46
C GLY A 155 20.92 -9.99 10.45
N VAL A 156 20.61 -10.59 11.60
CA VAL A 156 19.45 -11.50 11.73
C VAL A 156 18.15 -10.73 11.55
N PHE A 157 18.02 -9.56 12.19
CA PHE A 157 16.81 -8.75 12.06
C PHE A 157 16.57 -8.32 10.60
N ASP A 158 17.60 -7.86 9.89
CA ASP A 158 17.51 -7.53 8.46
C ASP A 158 17.08 -8.73 7.59
N HIS A 159 17.55 -9.93 7.91
CA HIS A 159 17.14 -11.14 7.20
C HIS A 159 15.64 -11.42 7.36
N GLU A 160 15.11 -11.30 8.58
CA GLU A 160 13.69 -11.55 8.87
C GLU A 160 12.78 -10.46 8.29
N LEU A 161 13.27 -9.21 8.19
CA LEU A 161 12.56 -8.12 7.54
C LEU A 161 12.20 -8.43 6.08
N VAL A 162 13.00 -9.24 5.37
CA VAL A 162 12.71 -9.61 3.97
C VAL A 162 11.34 -10.27 3.84
N ALA A 163 10.99 -11.18 4.75
CA ALA A 163 9.70 -11.87 4.73
C ALA A 163 8.55 -10.88 5.02
N PHE A 164 8.72 -10.06 6.06
CA PHE A 164 7.75 -9.02 6.42
C PHE A 164 7.49 -8.03 5.27
N HIS A 165 8.53 -7.56 4.59
CA HIS A 165 8.40 -6.66 3.46
C HIS A 165 7.70 -7.31 2.29
N ARG A 166 8.03 -8.56 1.99
CA ARG A 166 7.34 -9.32 0.94
C ARG A 166 5.84 -9.43 1.25
N GLU A 167 5.49 -9.90 2.44
CA GLU A 167 4.09 -10.09 2.84
C GLU A 167 3.31 -8.76 2.86
N SER A 168 3.92 -7.69 3.37
CA SER A 168 3.32 -6.36 3.40
C SER A 168 3.11 -5.77 1.99
N ARG A 169 4.09 -5.95 1.09
CA ARG A 169 4.00 -5.51 -0.31
C ARG A 169 2.95 -6.32 -1.06
N GLU A 170 2.96 -7.65 -0.93
CA GLU A 170 1.96 -8.54 -1.54
C GLU A 170 0.54 -8.17 -1.11
N PHE A 171 0.32 -7.95 0.19
CA PHE A 171 -0.98 -7.50 0.69
C PHE A 171 -1.44 -6.17 0.08
N LEU A 172 -0.57 -5.16 0.02
CA LEU A 172 -0.93 -3.87 -0.57
C LEU A 172 -1.11 -3.97 -2.09
N ASP A 173 -0.30 -4.76 -2.79
CA ASP A 173 -0.45 -4.99 -4.22
C ASP A 173 -1.76 -5.72 -4.54
N GLU A 174 -2.19 -6.67 -3.71
CA GLU A 174 -3.51 -7.29 -3.79
C GLU A 174 -4.64 -6.27 -3.58
N LEU A 175 -4.50 -5.35 -2.62
CA LEU A 175 -5.47 -4.28 -2.40
C LEU A 175 -5.56 -3.33 -3.60
N VAL A 176 -4.41 -2.89 -4.13
CA VAL A 176 -4.34 -2.03 -5.32
C VAL A 176 -4.95 -2.76 -6.53
N GLY A 177 -4.53 -4.00 -6.77
CA GLY A 177 -5.02 -4.83 -7.87
C GLY A 177 -6.53 -5.12 -7.78
N GLY A 178 -7.04 -5.40 -6.58
CA GLY A 178 -8.46 -5.61 -6.35
C GLY A 178 -9.31 -4.36 -6.65
N LEU A 179 -8.82 -3.17 -6.27
CA LEU A 179 -9.48 -1.91 -6.63
C LEU A 179 -9.38 -1.59 -8.11
N TYR A 180 -8.23 -1.86 -8.73
CA TYR A 180 -8.05 -1.72 -10.18
C TYR A 180 -9.02 -2.61 -10.97
N LEU A 181 -9.18 -3.88 -10.57
CA LEU A 181 -10.13 -4.81 -11.18
C LEU A 181 -11.58 -4.31 -11.05
N LYS A 182 -11.97 -3.78 -9.89
CA LYS A 182 -13.29 -3.14 -9.72
C LYS A 182 -13.46 -1.96 -10.68
N VAL A 183 -12.48 -1.07 -10.74
CA VAL A 183 -12.50 0.07 -11.67
C VAL A 183 -12.64 -0.39 -13.12
N ALA A 184 -11.92 -1.43 -13.53
CA ALA A 184 -12.02 -2.03 -14.85
C ALA A 184 -13.41 -2.60 -15.13
N GLN A 185 -13.94 -3.41 -14.20
CA GLN A 185 -15.26 -4.02 -14.27
C GLN A 185 -16.37 -2.98 -14.44
N TYR A 186 -16.24 -1.84 -13.76
CA TYR A 186 -17.22 -0.74 -13.79
C TYR A 186 -16.87 0.39 -14.76
N GLN A 187 -16.00 0.14 -15.74
CA GLN A 187 -15.66 1.05 -16.84
C GLN A 187 -15.11 2.42 -16.40
N LEU A 188 -14.46 2.47 -15.24
CA LEU A 188 -13.83 3.69 -14.71
C LEU A 188 -12.38 3.89 -15.20
N LEU A 189 -11.81 2.98 -15.99
CA LEU A 189 -10.47 3.12 -16.56
C LEU A 189 -10.33 4.29 -17.56
N GLN A 190 -11.44 4.86 -18.01
CA GLN A 190 -11.43 6.08 -18.82
C GLN A 190 -10.93 7.32 -18.05
N PHE A 191 -10.88 7.27 -16.72
CA PHE A 191 -10.33 8.33 -15.87
C PHE A 191 -8.82 8.17 -15.74
N ALA A 192 -8.06 8.90 -16.57
CA ALA A 192 -6.59 8.82 -16.61
C ALA A 192 -5.92 9.02 -15.24
N ASP A 193 -6.44 9.93 -14.42
CA ASP A 193 -5.89 10.23 -13.09
C ASP A 193 -5.98 9.04 -12.13
N LEU A 194 -7.02 8.21 -12.28
CA LEU A 194 -7.23 7.04 -11.46
C LEU A 194 -6.28 5.91 -11.87
N VAL A 195 -6.00 5.76 -13.17
CA VAL A 195 -4.99 4.81 -13.64
C VAL A 195 -3.57 5.26 -13.27
N ASN A 196 -3.32 6.57 -13.32
CA ASN A 196 -2.09 7.18 -12.78
C ASN A 196 -1.93 6.96 -11.28
N PHE A 197 -3.03 7.08 -10.51
CA PHE A 197 -3.02 6.78 -9.07
C PHE A 197 -2.59 5.34 -8.82
N PHE A 198 -3.18 4.35 -9.50
CA PHE A 198 -2.82 2.95 -9.25
C PHE A 198 -1.38 2.63 -9.66
N SER A 199 -0.92 3.21 -10.77
CA SER A 199 0.48 3.11 -11.18
C SER A 199 1.41 3.72 -10.11
N ALA A 200 1.07 4.89 -9.57
CA ALA A 200 1.83 5.51 -8.49
C ALA A 200 1.78 4.68 -7.20
N ALA A 201 0.62 4.15 -6.83
CA ALA A 201 0.44 3.33 -5.63
C ALA A 201 1.35 2.11 -5.65
N HIS A 202 1.41 1.36 -6.76
CA HIS A 202 2.35 0.24 -6.92
C HIS A 202 3.82 0.66 -6.74
N LEU A 203 4.23 1.79 -7.31
CA LEU A 203 5.60 2.29 -7.15
C LEU A 203 5.91 2.75 -5.71
N TYR A 204 4.93 3.31 -5.00
CA TYR A 204 5.08 3.68 -3.59
C TYR A 204 5.17 2.45 -2.68
N VAL A 205 4.38 1.41 -2.94
CA VAL A 205 4.47 0.11 -2.25
C VAL A 205 5.87 -0.48 -2.43
N ALA A 206 6.45 -0.38 -3.63
CA ALA A 206 7.78 -0.91 -3.93
C ALA A 206 8.89 -0.30 -3.04
N ILE A 207 8.84 1.00 -2.76
CA ILE A 207 9.87 1.65 -1.92
C ILE A 207 9.55 1.65 -0.42
N ALA A 208 8.35 1.22 -0.02
CA ALA A 208 7.99 1.12 1.39
C ALA A 208 8.82 0.05 2.10
N SER A 209 9.13 0.35 3.36
CA SER A 209 10.17 -0.31 4.15
C SER A 209 9.95 -0.24 5.66
N ALA A 210 9.11 0.67 6.16
CA ALA A 210 8.72 0.71 7.57
C ALA A 210 7.23 0.34 7.75
N PRO A 211 6.82 -0.20 8.91
CA PRO A 211 5.41 -0.54 9.16
C PRO A 211 4.47 0.65 8.97
N GLU A 212 4.86 1.83 9.45
CA GLU A 212 4.06 3.06 9.31
C GLU A 212 3.86 3.45 7.83
N GLU A 213 4.88 3.24 7.00
CA GLU A 213 4.81 3.49 5.56
C GLU A 213 3.74 2.62 4.89
N TYR A 214 3.72 1.32 5.20
CA TYR A 214 2.70 0.41 4.70
C TYR A 214 1.29 0.77 5.21
N MET A 215 1.17 1.16 6.48
CA MET A 215 -0.10 1.59 7.06
C MET A 215 -0.63 2.85 6.36
N VAL A 216 0.21 3.85 6.13
CA VAL A 216 -0.18 5.10 5.45
C VAL A 216 -0.61 4.82 4.01
N ILE A 217 0.13 4.00 3.26
CA ILE A 217 -0.28 3.60 1.90
C ILE A 217 -1.63 2.87 1.93
N GLY A 218 -1.78 1.90 2.84
CA GLY A 218 -3.04 1.16 3.00
C GLY A 218 -4.22 2.08 3.32
N GLN A 219 -4.04 3.07 4.21
CA GLN A 219 -5.06 4.07 4.53
C GLN A 219 -5.43 4.94 3.33
N LEU A 220 -4.44 5.40 2.55
CA LEU A 220 -4.68 6.18 1.33
C LEU A 220 -5.45 5.37 0.30
N ILE A 221 -5.11 4.09 0.12
CA ILE A 221 -5.84 3.17 -0.77
C ILE A 221 -7.29 2.98 -0.28
N GLN A 222 -7.50 2.81 1.03
CA GLN A 222 -8.83 2.67 1.62
C GLN A 222 -9.70 3.92 1.45
N GLN A 223 -9.11 5.12 1.49
CA GLN A 223 -9.84 6.37 1.27
C GLN A 223 -10.43 6.51 -0.14
N LEU A 224 -9.91 5.77 -1.13
CA LEU A 224 -10.47 5.78 -2.47
C LEU A 224 -11.73 4.94 -2.61
N GLU A 225 -11.89 3.87 -1.82
CA GLU A 225 -13.02 2.94 -1.96
C GLU A 225 -14.38 3.66 -1.91
N PRO A 226 -14.64 4.57 -0.95
CA PRO A 226 -15.92 5.29 -0.90
C PRO A 226 -16.17 6.15 -2.14
N VAL A 227 -15.13 6.77 -2.70
CA VAL A 227 -15.30 7.66 -3.86
C VAL A 227 -15.50 6.86 -5.14
N LEU A 228 -14.78 5.76 -5.31
CA LEU A 228 -15.02 4.82 -6.40
C LEU A 228 -16.45 4.29 -6.34
N SER A 229 -16.89 3.89 -5.15
CA SER A 229 -18.25 3.45 -4.88
C SER A 229 -19.28 4.52 -5.29
N ASP A 230 -19.11 5.76 -4.85
CA ASP A 230 -20.03 6.87 -5.19
C ASP A 230 -20.04 7.15 -6.70
N LYS A 231 -18.90 6.99 -7.38
CA LYS A 231 -18.81 7.13 -8.84
C LYS A 231 -19.50 6.01 -9.60
N ILE A 232 -19.30 4.75 -9.20
CA ILE A 232 -20.05 3.61 -9.75
C ILE A 232 -21.55 3.84 -9.57
N MET A 233 -21.96 4.28 -8.38
CA MET A 233 -23.35 4.57 -8.08
C MET A 233 -23.93 5.68 -8.97
N SER A 234 -23.15 6.72 -9.28
CA SER A 234 -23.62 7.88 -10.05
C SER A 234 -23.59 7.70 -11.56
N LEU A 235 -22.57 7.05 -12.12
CA LEU A 235 -22.30 6.99 -13.55
C LEU A 235 -22.85 5.72 -14.22
N SER A 236 -22.99 4.64 -13.47
CA SER A 236 -23.41 3.35 -14.02
C SER A 236 -24.93 3.25 -14.15
N ASP A 237 -25.39 2.40 -15.07
CA ASP A 237 -26.81 2.05 -15.17
C ASP A 237 -27.29 1.26 -13.93
N LEU A 238 -28.61 1.21 -13.74
CA LEU A 238 -29.19 0.60 -12.54
C LEU A 238 -28.86 -0.90 -12.39
N PRO A 239 -28.85 -1.73 -13.46
CA PRO A 239 -28.40 -3.13 -13.37
C PRO A 239 -26.94 -3.27 -12.91
N THR A 240 -26.03 -2.42 -13.41
CA THR A 240 -24.63 -2.42 -12.99
C THR A 240 -24.48 -2.01 -11.53
N VAL A 241 -25.25 -1.01 -11.10
CA VAL A 241 -25.34 -0.60 -9.69
C VAL A 241 -25.82 -1.76 -8.80
N ALA A 242 -26.86 -2.48 -9.23
CA ALA A 242 -27.38 -3.63 -8.49
C ALA A 242 -26.33 -4.73 -8.33
N ALA A 243 -25.60 -5.06 -9.40
CA ALA A 243 -24.51 -6.02 -9.38
C ALA A 243 -23.38 -5.58 -8.42
N TYR A 244 -22.98 -4.31 -8.49
CA TYR A 244 -21.95 -3.76 -7.61
C TYR A 244 -22.32 -3.88 -6.13
N VAL A 245 -23.54 -3.49 -5.75
CA VAL A 245 -23.97 -3.57 -4.35
C VAL A 245 -24.12 -5.02 -3.90
N GLN A 246 -24.54 -5.92 -4.78
CA GLN A 246 -24.56 -7.36 -4.50
C GLN A 246 -23.16 -7.94 -4.28
N ASP A 247 -22.17 -7.53 -5.08
CA ASP A 247 -20.77 -7.94 -4.93
C ASP A 247 -20.18 -7.42 -3.61
N LEU A 248 -20.45 -6.15 -3.26
CA LEU A 248 -20.04 -5.59 -1.98
C LEU A 248 -20.62 -6.36 -0.80
N TYR A 249 -21.93 -6.63 -0.83
CA TYR A 249 -22.60 -7.41 0.23
C TYR A 249 -22.03 -8.83 0.31
N THR A 250 -21.84 -9.49 -0.83
CA THR A 250 -21.30 -10.87 -0.88
C THR A 250 -19.91 -10.92 -0.27
N ASN A 251 -19.04 -9.96 -0.60
CA ASN A 251 -17.69 -9.88 -0.04
C ASN A 251 -17.73 -9.66 1.49
N ALA A 252 -18.56 -8.71 1.96
CA ALA A 252 -18.74 -8.49 3.40
C ALA A 252 -19.29 -9.73 4.12
N ALA A 253 -20.23 -10.45 3.49
CA ALA A 253 -20.82 -11.67 4.02
C ALA A 253 -19.83 -12.85 4.04
N MET A 254 -18.92 -12.95 3.07
CA MET A 254 -17.84 -13.95 3.10
C MET A 254 -16.90 -13.71 4.28
N VAL A 255 -16.49 -12.46 4.51
CA VAL A 255 -15.66 -12.11 5.68
C VAL A 255 -16.42 -12.43 6.98
N TRP A 256 -17.71 -12.07 7.06
CA TRP A 256 -18.60 -12.42 8.18
C TRP A 256 -18.64 -13.92 8.48
N GLN A 257 -18.74 -14.76 7.43
CA GLN A 257 -18.81 -16.23 7.59
C GLN A 257 -17.46 -16.87 7.93
N SER A 258 -16.34 -16.19 7.66
CA SER A 258 -14.98 -16.73 7.80
C SER A 258 -14.38 -16.67 9.22
N ASN A 259 -15.21 -16.56 10.27
CA ASN A 259 -14.83 -16.44 11.70
C ASN A 259 -14.23 -15.08 12.13
N ALA A 260 -14.45 -13.99 11.40
CA ALA A 260 -14.22 -12.67 11.97
C ALA A 260 -15.32 -12.38 13.00
N THR A 261 -14.99 -12.30 14.29
CA THR A 261 -15.98 -11.94 15.31
C THR A 261 -16.45 -10.51 15.00
N LEU A 262 -17.71 -10.36 14.59
CA LEU A 262 -18.33 -9.06 14.40
C LEU A 262 -18.80 -8.55 15.76
N THR A 263 -18.78 -7.23 15.95
CA THR A 263 -19.52 -6.65 17.08
C THR A 263 -21.01 -6.94 16.90
N PRO A 264 -21.82 -7.05 17.97
CA PRO A 264 -23.27 -7.23 17.86
C PRO A 264 -23.95 -6.15 17.01
N GLU A 265 -23.38 -4.94 16.97
CA GLU A 265 -23.84 -3.85 16.11
C GLU A 265 -23.57 -4.13 14.63
N SER A 266 -22.40 -4.65 14.30
CA SER A 266 -22.03 -5.06 12.94
C SER A 266 -22.88 -6.22 12.43
N ASP A 267 -23.21 -7.21 13.29
CA ASP A 267 -24.14 -8.29 12.93
C ASP A 267 -25.53 -7.73 12.57
N ARG A 268 -26.03 -6.78 13.36
CA ARG A 268 -27.31 -6.09 13.08
C ARG A 268 -27.25 -5.33 11.74
N LEU A 269 -26.15 -4.61 11.48
CA LEU A 269 -25.95 -3.87 10.23
C LEU A 269 -25.85 -4.80 9.02
N MET A 270 -25.24 -5.98 9.14
CA MET A 270 -25.21 -6.98 8.08
C MET A 270 -26.62 -7.50 7.75
N ALA A 271 -27.42 -7.82 8.77
CA ALA A 271 -28.81 -8.25 8.58
C ALA A 271 -29.69 -7.13 7.97
N GLU A 272 -29.51 -5.88 8.40
CA GLU A 272 -30.22 -4.72 7.86
C GLU A 272 -29.83 -4.45 6.39
N SER A 273 -28.54 -4.59 6.07
CA SER A 273 -28.03 -4.49 4.70
C SER A 273 -28.67 -5.55 3.80
N GLN A 274 -28.77 -6.80 4.28
CA GLN A 274 -29.40 -7.89 3.55
C GLN A 274 -30.89 -7.64 3.27
N ALA A 275 -31.63 -7.21 4.30
CA ALA A 275 -33.06 -6.93 4.19
C ALA A 275 -33.33 -5.77 3.22
N THR A 276 -32.50 -4.73 3.28
CA THR A 276 -32.58 -3.57 2.37
C THR A 276 -32.24 -3.98 0.94
N LEU A 277 -31.18 -4.78 0.75
CA LEU A 277 -30.75 -5.26 -0.57
C LEU A 277 -31.82 -6.14 -1.23
N ALA A 278 -32.51 -7.00 -0.46
CA ALA A 278 -33.56 -7.88 -0.97
C ALA A 278 -34.77 -7.12 -1.56
N GLN A 279 -34.98 -5.87 -1.17
CA GLN A 279 -36.09 -5.03 -1.62
C GLN A 279 -35.63 -3.85 -2.49
N ALA A 280 -34.32 -3.70 -2.70
CA ALA A 280 -33.76 -2.56 -3.42
C ALA A 280 -34.18 -2.60 -4.90
N ALA A 281 -34.79 -1.49 -5.35
CA ALA A 281 -35.23 -1.32 -6.73
C ALA A 281 -34.76 0.00 -7.33
N THR A 282 -34.28 0.92 -6.51
CA THR A 282 -33.81 2.25 -6.92
C THR A 282 -32.35 2.48 -6.53
N ARG A 283 -31.72 3.45 -7.18
CA ARG A 283 -30.35 3.86 -6.84
C ARG A 283 -30.23 4.39 -5.40
N ASP A 284 -31.29 4.96 -4.85
CA ASP A 284 -31.32 5.45 -3.46
C ASP A 284 -31.37 4.28 -2.46
N ASP A 285 -32.11 3.22 -2.78
CA ASP A 285 -32.11 1.98 -1.98
C ASP A 285 -30.72 1.35 -1.95
N TYR A 286 -30.09 1.22 -3.12
CA TYR A 286 -28.71 0.71 -3.24
C TYR A 286 -27.70 1.60 -2.51
N ARG A 287 -27.84 2.94 -2.54
CA ARG A 287 -27.01 3.85 -1.74
C ARG A 287 -27.18 3.60 -0.24
N SER A 288 -28.39 3.29 0.21
CA SER A 288 -28.67 2.96 1.60
C SER A 288 -28.00 1.65 2.03
N VAL A 289 -27.99 0.62 1.17
CA VAL A 289 -27.25 -0.63 1.42
C VAL A 289 -25.75 -0.35 1.58
N VAL A 290 -25.15 0.43 0.67
CA VAL A 290 -23.72 0.79 0.75
C VAL A 290 -23.41 1.55 2.05
N ALA A 291 -24.27 2.48 2.45
CA ALA A 291 -24.09 3.24 3.69
C ALA A 291 -24.13 2.35 4.95
N LEU A 292 -24.97 1.31 4.96
CA LEU A 292 -25.01 0.32 6.03
C LEU A 292 -23.73 -0.55 6.05
N LEU A 293 -23.32 -1.05 4.88
CA LEU A 293 -22.10 -1.86 4.75
C LEU A 293 -20.85 -1.10 5.20
N ARG A 294 -20.74 0.20 4.90
CA ARG A 294 -19.62 1.06 5.36
C ARG A 294 -19.54 1.22 6.88
N GLN A 295 -20.60 0.92 7.61
CA GLN A 295 -20.63 1.00 9.08
C GLN A 295 -20.25 -0.33 9.75
N VAL A 296 -20.19 -1.42 9.00
CA VAL A 296 -19.78 -2.74 9.53
C VAL A 296 -18.33 -2.64 10.02
N ARG A 297 -18.11 -3.09 11.26
CA ARG A 297 -16.79 -3.15 11.92
C ARG A 297 -16.49 -4.58 12.37
N PHE A 298 -15.31 -5.07 12.05
CA PHE A 298 -14.82 -6.34 12.56
C PHE A 298 -14.19 -6.11 13.94
N GLU A 299 -14.40 -7.02 14.90
CA GLU A 299 -13.62 -6.98 16.14
C GLU A 299 -12.15 -7.19 15.76
N GLN A 300 -11.29 -6.29 16.25
CA GLN A 300 -9.87 -6.60 16.24
C GLN A 300 -9.67 -7.83 17.13
N PRO A 301 -8.86 -8.82 16.71
CA PRO A 301 -8.55 -9.94 17.59
C PRO A 301 -7.97 -9.36 18.89
N THR A 302 -8.69 -9.53 19.99
CA THR A 302 -8.16 -9.32 21.33
C THR A 302 -7.06 -10.35 21.50
N LEU A 303 -5.80 -9.93 21.36
CA LEU A 303 -4.66 -10.71 21.82
C LEU A 303 -4.90 -10.98 23.31
N ALA A 304 -5.25 -12.22 23.63
CA ALA A 304 -5.41 -12.66 25.00
C ALA A 304 -4.06 -12.48 25.73
N ASN A 305 -4.08 -11.68 26.80
CA ASN A 305 -2.96 -11.47 27.72
C ASN A 305 -2.45 -12.79 28.31
#